data_AF-A0A3P7KD07-F1
#
_entry.id   AF-A0A3P7KD07-F1
#
_cell.length_a   1.000
_cell.length_b   1.000
_cell.length_c   1.000
_cell.angle_alpha   90.00
_cell.angle_beta   90.00
_cell.angle_gamma   90.00
#
_symmetry.space_group_name_H-M   'P 1'
#
loop_
_entity.id
_entity.type
_entity.pdbx_description
1 polymer ?
#
loop_
_entity_poly.entity_id
_entity_poly.type
_entity_poly.pdbx_seq_one_letter_code
_entity_poly.pdbx_strand_id
1 'polypeptide(L)'
;AAIGLLRLQDTYQIHIKDIVEGKILSSQMRTVALTAGDCFEIGRAAYHACDYYHSIMWMQEARERVEKEAIPTADPEFILEYLAFSLYKQDNLKRALLLTDELYRMNPDHPRAKSNIKGYENLLENSGVHHIDMRRDIPPINNRRDENELDEGERLAYESLCRQEVSAANTKAQSRLYCYYKMDRPYLRLAPLKLEIVRQNSLIVLFHDIISDEEARIIQTLAASKAFLLKLAAVPNLLAENPAPIIRVFKR
;
A
#
# COMPACT_ATOMS: atom_id res chain seq x y z
N ALA A 1 -6.90 -0.84 8.57
CA ALA A 1 -5.79 0.14 8.69
C ALA A 1 -4.53 -0.33 7.97
N ALA A 2 -3.96 -1.49 8.31
CA ALA A 2 -2.69 -1.99 7.76
C ALA A 2 -2.58 -1.96 6.22
N ILE A 3 -3.61 -2.41 5.49
CA ILE A 3 -3.61 -2.38 4.01
C ILE A 3 -3.45 -0.96 3.45
N GLY A 4 -4.02 0.05 4.11
CA GLY A 4 -3.85 1.45 3.72
C GLY A 4 -2.39 1.91 3.88
N LEU A 5 -1.72 1.47 4.94
CA LEU A 5 -0.29 1.76 5.17
C LEU A 5 0.59 1.16 4.07
N LEU A 6 0.36 -0.10 3.68
CA LEU A 6 1.12 -0.77 2.62
C LEU A 6 0.96 -0.03 1.27
N ARG A 7 -0.26 0.42 0.95
CA ARG A 7 -0.49 1.23 -0.26
C ARG A 7 0.30 2.54 -0.23
N LEU A 8 0.37 3.21 0.93
CA LEU A 8 1.16 4.43 1.08
C LEU A 8 2.66 4.15 0.98
N GLN A 9 3.13 3.06 1.60
CA GLN A 9 4.52 2.61 1.55
C GLN A 9 4.98 2.50 0.09
N ASP A 10 4.21 1.82 -0.75
CA ASP A 10 4.54 1.68 -2.16
C ASP A 10 4.39 3.00 -2.94
N THR A 11 3.25 3.68 -2.78
CA THR A 11 2.92 4.88 -3.57
C THR A 11 3.99 5.95 -3.40
N TYR A 12 4.50 6.11 -2.17
CA TYR A 12 5.49 7.11 -1.82
C TYR A 12 6.92 6.55 -1.66
N GLN A 13 7.14 5.27 -1.99
CA GLN A 13 8.44 4.59 -1.84
C GLN A 13 9.06 4.80 -0.44
N ILE A 14 8.23 4.71 0.60
CA ILE A 14 8.65 4.97 1.98
C ILE A 14 9.46 3.77 2.47
N HIS A 15 10.65 4.03 3.00
CA HIS A 15 11.47 2.98 3.58
C HIS A 15 10.85 2.46 4.88
N ILE A 16 10.81 1.14 5.07
CA ILE A 16 10.20 0.53 6.27
C ILE A 16 10.85 1.06 7.55
N LYS A 17 12.18 1.21 7.57
CA LYS A 17 12.87 1.74 8.77
C LYS A 17 12.36 3.13 9.16
N ASP A 18 12.00 3.97 8.20
CA ASP A 18 11.44 5.29 8.50
C ASP A 18 10.05 5.16 9.11
N ILE A 19 9.18 4.31 8.53
CA ILE A 19 7.84 4.05 9.07
C ILE A 19 7.94 3.56 10.51
N VAL A 20 8.82 2.59 10.76
CA VAL A 20 8.92 2.00 12.09
C VAL A 20 9.58 2.93 13.11
N GLU A 21 10.49 3.81 12.68
CA GLU A 21 11.02 4.88 13.55
C GLU A 21 10.03 6.04 13.75
N GLY A 22 8.82 5.93 13.20
CA GLY A 22 7.78 6.95 13.30
C GLY A 22 8.05 8.19 12.46
N LYS A 23 8.97 8.11 11.49
CA LYS A 23 9.30 9.17 10.53
C LYS A 23 8.35 9.08 9.33
N ILE A 24 7.58 10.13 9.11
CA ILE A 24 6.64 10.20 7.98
C ILE A 24 7.14 11.28 7.02
N LEU A 25 7.87 10.85 5.97
CA LEU A 25 8.36 11.73 4.89
C LEU A 25 9.05 13.00 5.44
N SER A 26 8.73 14.17 4.89
CA SER A 26 9.26 15.49 5.30
C SER A 26 8.53 16.08 6.51
N SER A 27 7.64 15.35 7.16
CA SER A 27 6.88 15.86 8.31
C SER A 27 7.79 16.05 9.51
N GLN A 28 7.62 17.18 10.20
CA GLN A 28 8.25 17.39 11.51
C GLN A 28 7.58 16.57 12.61
N MET A 29 6.41 15.97 12.35
CA MET A 29 5.71 15.12 13.31
C MET A 29 6.37 13.75 13.36
N ARG A 30 6.97 13.42 14.51
CA ARG A 30 7.37 12.05 14.83
C ARG A 30 6.20 11.34 15.49
N THR A 31 5.88 10.15 14.97
CA THR A 31 4.92 9.24 15.58
C THR A 31 5.64 8.27 16.51
N VAL A 32 4.88 7.50 17.28
CA VAL A 32 5.44 6.45 18.15
C VAL A 32 6.12 5.40 17.27
N ALA A 33 7.33 4.99 17.65
CA ALA A 33 8.04 3.94 16.95
C ALA A 33 7.28 2.61 17.09
N LEU A 34 7.18 1.83 16.01
CA LEU A 34 6.47 0.56 16.05
C LEU A 34 7.34 -0.51 16.72
N THR A 35 6.68 -1.37 17.47
CA THR A 35 7.26 -2.56 18.10
C THR A 35 7.41 -3.71 17.10
N ALA A 36 8.08 -4.79 17.50
CA ALA A 36 8.12 -6.02 16.72
C ALA A 36 6.72 -6.63 16.54
N GLY A 37 5.87 -6.54 17.56
CA GLY A 37 4.45 -6.90 17.54
C GLY A 37 3.68 -6.15 16.47
N ASP A 38 3.83 -4.83 16.41
CA ASP A 38 3.19 -4.01 15.37
C ASP A 38 3.67 -4.41 13.96
N CYS A 39 4.98 -4.63 13.79
CA CYS A 39 5.54 -5.06 12.51
C CYS A 39 5.00 -6.44 12.09
N PHE A 40 4.89 -7.36 13.05
CA PHE A 40 4.32 -8.69 12.85
C PHE A 40 2.84 -8.60 12.43
N GLU A 41 2.04 -7.77 13.09
CA GLU A 41 0.63 -7.56 12.74
C GLU A 41 0.45 -6.98 11.33
N ILE A 42 1.29 -6.02 10.94
CA ILE A 42 1.29 -5.47 9.58
C ILE A 42 1.66 -6.56 8.55
N GLY A 43 2.72 -7.32 8.81
CA GLY A 43 3.16 -8.43 7.95
C GLY A 43 2.13 -9.56 7.86
N ARG A 44 1.38 -9.82 8.94
CA ARG A 44 0.31 -10.81 9.01
C ARG A 44 -0.91 -10.36 8.23
N ALA A 45 -1.26 -9.08 8.31
CA ALA A 45 -2.32 -8.50 7.49
C ALA A 45 -1.98 -8.59 5.98
N ALA A 46 -0.72 -8.31 5.61
CA ALA A 46 -0.23 -8.49 4.24
C ALA A 46 -0.34 -9.95 3.78
N TYR A 47 0.12 -10.89 4.63
CA TYR A 47 0.04 -12.32 4.36
C TYR A 47 -1.40 -12.79 4.07
N HIS A 48 -2.36 -12.38 4.90
CA HIS A 48 -3.77 -12.76 4.70
C HIS A 48 -4.40 -12.15 3.45
N ALA A 49 -3.84 -11.04 2.95
CA ALA A 49 -4.19 -10.45 1.67
C ALA A 49 -3.46 -11.09 0.47
N CYS A 50 -2.68 -12.16 0.70
CA CYS A 50 -1.77 -12.79 -0.27
C CYS A 50 -0.69 -11.85 -0.81
N ASP A 51 -0.43 -10.74 -0.13
CA ASP A 51 0.63 -9.79 -0.45
C ASP A 51 1.94 -10.26 0.19
N TYR A 52 2.53 -11.28 -0.43
CA TYR A 52 3.78 -11.88 0.05
C TYR A 52 4.96 -10.93 -0.09
N TYR A 53 4.89 -9.98 -1.02
CA TYR A 53 5.90 -8.93 -1.19
C TYR A 53 6.08 -8.11 0.08
N HIS A 54 4.98 -7.54 0.61
CA HIS A 54 5.02 -6.81 1.87
C HIS A 54 5.20 -7.73 3.07
N SER A 55 4.59 -8.92 3.06
CA SER A 55 4.71 -9.86 4.17
C SER A 55 6.17 -10.21 4.46
N ILE A 56 6.99 -10.47 3.43
CA ILE A 56 8.43 -10.72 3.61
C ILE A 56 9.11 -9.54 4.29
N MET A 57 8.92 -8.33 3.76
CA MET A 57 9.63 -7.16 4.25
C MET A 57 9.26 -6.85 5.72
N TRP A 58 7.97 -6.92 6.06
CA TRP A 58 7.50 -6.64 7.41
C TRP A 58 7.85 -7.75 8.41
N MET A 59 7.85 -9.01 7.99
CA MET A 59 8.28 -10.12 8.86
C MET A 59 9.80 -10.10 9.12
N GLN A 60 10.61 -9.69 8.15
CA GLN A 60 12.05 -9.46 8.36
C GLN A 60 12.29 -8.33 9.37
N GLU A 61 11.54 -7.24 9.25
CA GLU A 61 11.63 -6.13 10.19
C GLU A 61 11.17 -6.51 11.60
N ALA A 62 10.10 -7.30 11.71
CA ALA A 62 9.63 -7.84 12.98
C ALA A 62 10.70 -8.73 13.63
N ARG A 63 11.33 -9.63 12.85
CA ARG A 63 12.41 -10.50 13.34
C ARG A 63 13.59 -9.69 13.90
N GLU A 64 14.06 -8.70 13.14
CA GLU A 64 15.19 -7.86 13.57
C GLU A 64 14.88 -7.07 14.85
N ARG A 65 13.62 -6.65 15.04
CA ARG A 65 13.20 -5.94 16.26
C ARG A 65 13.04 -6.85 17.46
N VAL A 66 12.48 -8.05 17.29
CA VAL A 66 12.36 -9.02 18.40
C VAL A 66 13.71 -9.27 19.06
N GLU A 67 14.78 -9.38 18.27
CA GLU A 67 16.15 -9.57 18.79
C GLU A 67 16.69 -8.37 19.59
N LYS A 68 16.14 -7.17 19.38
CA LYS A 68 16.56 -5.91 20.02
C LYS A 68 15.66 -5.51 21.20
N GLU A 69 14.46 -6.06 21.29
CA GLU A 69 13.52 -5.76 22.36
C GLU A 69 13.90 -6.45 23.66
N ALA A 70 13.84 -5.72 24.78
CA ALA A 70 14.09 -6.30 26.10
C ALA A 70 13.00 -7.32 26.48
N ILE A 71 11.76 -7.08 26.03
CA ILE A 71 10.63 -7.97 26.17
C ILE A 71 10.07 -8.16 24.76
N PRO A 72 10.18 -9.37 24.18
CA PRO A 72 9.64 -9.65 22.86
C PRO A 72 8.15 -9.36 22.79
N THR A 73 7.76 -8.44 21.91
CA THR A 73 6.35 -8.11 21.65
C THR A 73 5.70 -9.01 20.60
N ALA A 74 6.49 -9.85 19.93
CA ALA A 74 6.05 -10.87 18.97
C ALA A 74 6.76 -12.20 19.22
N ASP A 75 6.09 -13.30 18.88
CA ASP A 75 6.65 -14.65 18.98
C ASP A 75 7.55 -14.96 17.78
N PRO A 76 8.85 -15.29 17.99
CA PRO A 76 9.75 -15.72 16.94
C PRO A 76 9.22 -16.90 16.10
N GLU A 77 8.49 -17.85 16.72
CA GLU A 77 7.96 -19.03 16.01
C GLU A 77 6.99 -18.60 14.91
N PHE A 78 6.05 -17.71 15.23
CA PHE A 78 5.11 -17.19 14.24
C PHE A 78 5.83 -16.36 13.18
N ILE A 79 6.77 -15.49 13.56
CA ILE A 79 7.51 -14.68 12.57
C ILE A 79 8.21 -15.59 11.54
N LEU A 80 8.92 -16.64 11.99
CA LEU A 80 9.59 -17.57 11.09
C LEU A 80 8.59 -18.34 10.21
N GLU A 81 7.46 -18.75 10.78
CA GLU A 81 6.43 -19.48 10.04
C GLU A 81 5.85 -18.64 8.88
N TYR A 82 5.40 -17.42 9.17
CA TYR A 82 4.86 -16.52 8.15
C TYR A 82 5.93 -16.12 7.13
N LEU A 83 7.16 -15.80 7.58
CA LEU A 83 8.26 -15.43 6.70
C LEU A 83 8.67 -16.58 5.77
N ALA A 84 8.79 -17.80 6.28
CA ALA A 84 9.18 -18.98 5.49
C ALA A 84 8.14 -19.27 4.40
N PHE A 85 6.86 -19.19 4.72
CA PHE A 85 5.81 -19.41 3.72
C PHE A 85 5.76 -18.28 2.68
N SER A 86 5.88 -17.02 3.10
CA SER A 86 5.91 -15.90 2.16
C SER A 86 7.12 -15.96 1.22
N LEU A 87 8.30 -16.37 1.73
CA LEU A 87 9.49 -16.62 0.91
C LEU A 87 9.27 -17.76 -0.09
N TYR A 88 8.63 -18.86 0.33
CA TYR A 88 8.25 -19.94 -0.57
C TYR A 88 7.34 -19.44 -1.70
N LYS A 89 6.35 -18.59 -1.39
CA LYS A 89 5.44 -18.00 -2.37
C LYS A 89 6.10 -17.02 -3.35
N GLN A 90 7.28 -16.52 -3.02
CA GLN A 90 8.11 -15.64 -3.84
C GLN A 90 9.30 -16.39 -4.48
N ASP A 91 9.19 -17.72 -4.63
CA ASP A 91 10.21 -18.60 -5.23
C ASP A 91 11.57 -18.63 -4.52
N ASN A 92 11.63 -18.23 -3.24
CA ASN A 92 12.84 -18.28 -2.43
C ASN A 92 12.95 -19.61 -1.66
N LEU A 93 12.82 -20.73 -2.37
CA LEU A 93 12.62 -22.06 -1.78
C LEU A 93 13.75 -22.49 -0.84
N LYS A 94 15.02 -22.28 -1.21
CA LYS A 94 16.17 -22.60 -0.34
C LYS A 94 16.16 -21.80 0.97
N ARG A 95 15.75 -20.52 0.93
CA ARG A 95 15.62 -19.69 2.14
C ARG A 95 14.45 -20.12 3.00
N ALA A 96 13.31 -20.45 2.38
CA ALA A 96 12.15 -20.98 3.08
C ALA A 96 12.50 -22.27 3.83
N LEU A 97 13.28 -23.17 3.21
CA LEU A 97 13.80 -24.37 3.85
C LEU A 97 14.67 -24.03 5.08
N LEU A 98 15.64 -23.13 4.94
CA LEU A 98 16.51 -22.74 6.06
C LEU A 98 15.74 -22.16 7.26
N LEU A 99 14.75 -21.29 6.99
CA LEU A 99 13.91 -20.74 8.07
C LEU A 99 13.01 -21.79 8.71
N THR A 100 12.57 -22.78 7.93
CA THR A 100 11.75 -23.87 8.47
C THR A 100 12.60 -24.85 9.27
N ASP A 101 13.85 -25.10 8.88
CA ASP A 101 14.84 -25.85 9.66
C ASP A 101 15.13 -25.12 11.00
N GLU A 102 15.20 -23.78 10.99
CA GLU A 102 15.29 -22.97 12.21
C GLU A 102 14.04 -23.13 13.09
N LEU A 103 12.85 -22.99 12.52
CA LEU A 103 11.59 -23.20 13.23
C LEU A 103 11.49 -24.59 13.86
N TYR A 104 11.86 -25.64 13.13
CA TYR A 104 11.85 -27.01 13.63
C TYR A 104 12.86 -27.24 14.76
N ARG A 105 14.02 -26.57 14.73
CA ARG A 105 14.99 -26.62 15.84
C ARG A 105 14.47 -25.94 17.10
N MET A 106 13.69 -24.86 16.96
CA MET A 106 13.06 -24.19 18.10
C MET A 106 11.91 -25.01 18.67
N ASN A 107 11.05 -25.55 17.81
CA ASN A 107 9.88 -26.32 18.19
C ASN A 107 9.74 -27.58 17.32
N PRO A 108 10.30 -28.73 17.77
CA PRO A 108 10.23 -29.99 17.03
C PRO A 108 8.81 -30.54 16.86
N ASP A 109 7.89 -30.18 17.76
CA ASP A 109 6.48 -30.60 17.74
C ASP A 109 5.59 -29.64 16.93
N HIS A 110 6.19 -28.65 16.26
CA HIS A 110 5.47 -27.67 15.46
C HIS A 110 4.66 -28.35 14.33
N PRO A 111 3.34 -28.11 14.24
CA PRO A 111 2.42 -28.91 13.43
C PRO A 111 2.73 -28.89 11.93
N ARG A 112 3.34 -27.80 11.44
CA ARG A 112 3.60 -27.59 10.01
C ARG A 112 5.08 -27.71 9.62
N ALA A 113 6.02 -27.59 10.56
CA ALA A 113 7.44 -27.39 10.21
C ALA A 113 8.02 -28.63 9.51
N LYS A 114 7.82 -29.81 10.11
CA LYS A 114 8.29 -31.09 9.56
C LYS A 114 7.71 -31.39 8.17
N SER A 115 6.42 -31.10 7.98
CA SER A 115 5.74 -31.30 6.69
C SER A 115 6.27 -30.33 5.63
N ASN A 116 6.46 -29.06 5.99
CA ASN A 116 6.99 -28.03 5.09
C ASN A 116 8.44 -28.32 4.67
N ILE A 117 9.31 -28.77 5.58
CA ILE A 117 10.69 -29.18 5.24
C ILE A 117 10.67 -30.24 4.14
N LYS A 118 9.93 -31.33 4.35
CA LYS A 118 9.81 -32.41 3.36
C LYS A 118 9.21 -31.90 2.05
N GLY A 119 8.22 -31.01 2.12
CA GLY A 119 7.62 -30.39 0.95
C GLY A 119 8.62 -29.59 0.14
N TYR A 120 9.43 -28.75 0.79
CA TYR A 120 10.43 -27.92 0.13
C TYR A 120 11.60 -28.73 -0.43
N GLU A 121 12.06 -29.76 0.30
CA GLU A 121 13.08 -30.69 -0.20
C GLU A 121 12.60 -31.39 -1.47
N ASN A 122 11.39 -31.94 -1.48
CA ASN A 122 10.82 -32.58 -2.67
C ASN A 122 10.72 -31.62 -3.88
N LEU A 123 10.34 -30.36 -3.64
CA LEU A 123 10.27 -29.35 -4.70
C LEU A 123 11.66 -29.01 -5.26
N LEU A 124 12.69 -28.96 -4.40
CA LEU A 124 14.08 -28.75 -4.81
C LEU A 124 14.61 -29.95 -5.61
N GLU A 125 14.33 -31.18 -5.17
CA GLU A 125 14.71 -32.39 -5.93
C GLU A 125 14.08 -32.43 -7.31
N ASN A 126 12.78 -32.12 -7.39
CA ASN A 126 12.05 -32.04 -8.67
C ASN A 126 12.62 -30.96 -9.60
N SER A 127 13.25 -29.92 -9.04
CA SER A 127 13.93 -28.86 -9.79
C SER A 127 15.38 -29.22 -10.15
N GLY A 128 15.82 -30.45 -9.84
CA GLY A 128 17.18 -30.94 -10.13
C GLY A 128 18.24 -30.55 -9.10
N VAL A 129 17.85 -30.02 -7.93
CA VAL A 129 18.79 -29.66 -6.87
C VAL A 129 19.09 -30.88 -6.01
N HIS A 130 20.37 -31.27 -5.91
CA HIS A 130 20.79 -32.35 -5.04
C HIS A 130 20.66 -31.97 -3.55
N HIS A 131 20.36 -32.96 -2.71
CA HIS A 131 20.16 -32.78 -1.27
C HIS A 131 21.31 -32.04 -0.56
N ILE A 132 22.56 -32.26 -0.99
CA ILE A 132 23.76 -31.61 -0.43
C ILE A 132 23.76 -30.09 -0.67
N ASP A 133 23.15 -29.64 -1.77
CA ASP A 133 23.16 -28.26 -2.25
C ASP A 133 21.91 -27.48 -1.83
N MET A 134 20.89 -28.14 -1.28
CA MET A 134 19.63 -27.50 -0.88
C MET A 134 19.82 -26.38 0.16
N ARG A 135 20.81 -26.56 1.04
CA ARG A 135 21.14 -25.65 2.17
C ARG A 135 22.40 -24.82 1.91
N ARG A 136 22.98 -24.94 0.71
CA ARG A 136 24.18 -24.23 0.26
C ARG A 136 23.82 -23.29 -0.88
N ASP A 137 24.73 -22.36 -1.18
CA ASP A 137 24.63 -21.43 -2.31
C ASP A 137 23.25 -20.78 -2.38
N ILE A 138 22.91 -20.08 -1.29
CA ILE A 138 21.60 -19.45 -1.11
C ILE A 138 21.54 -18.18 -1.95
N PRO A 139 20.64 -18.09 -2.94
CA PRO A 139 20.52 -16.89 -3.77
C PRO A 139 20.12 -15.65 -2.94
N PRO A 140 20.36 -14.43 -3.47
CA PRO A 140 19.74 -13.23 -2.92
C PRO A 140 18.21 -13.36 -2.94
N ILE A 141 17.54 -12.66 -2.03
CA ILE A 141 16.07 -12.69 -1.97
C ILE A 141 15.52 -12.07 -3.26
N ASN A 142 14.72 -12.83 -3.99
CA ASN A 142 13.88 -12.33 -5.06
C ASN A 142 12.53 -11.94 -4.44
N ASN A 143 12.29 -10.64 -4.22
CA ASN A 143 11.02 -10.16 -3.68
C ASN A 143 10.33 -9.27 -4.70
N ARG A 144 9.68 -9.88 -5.69
CA ARG A 144 9.01 -9.13 -6.76
C ARG A 144 7.66 -8.66 -6.25
N ARG A 145 7.36 -7.39 -6.49
CA ARG A 145 6.01 -6.88 -6.30
C ARG A 145 5.13 -7.49 -7.38
N ASP A 146 3.97 -8.01 -6.99
CA ASP A 146 2.99 -8.51 -7.96
C ASP A 146 2.46 -7.30 -8.75
N GLU A 147 3.00 -7.13 -9.95
CA GLU A 147 2.48 -6.19 -10.93
C GLU A 147 1.34 -6.93 -11.62
N ASN A 148 0.10 -6.50 -11.36
CA ASN A 148 -1.06 -6.98 -12.10
C ASN A 148 -0.72 -6.89 -13.60
N GLU A 149 -0.52 -8.02 -14.28
CA GLU A 149 -0.06 -8.03 -15.68
C GLU A 149 -1.01 -7.26 -16.63
N LEU A 150 -2.25 -7.05 -16.19
CA LEU A 150 -3.29 -6.29 -16.87
C LEU A 150 -3.13 -4.76 -16.76
N ASP A 151 -2.24 -4.28 -15.90
CA ASP A 151 -2.15 -2.87 -15.54
C ASP A 151 -1.30 -2.05 -16.51
N GLU A 152 -0.56 -2.66 -17.45
CA GLU A 152 0.25 -1.99 -18.50
C GLU A 152 1.08 -0.77 -18.00
N GLY A 153 1.44 -0.74 -16.72
CA GLY A 153 2.16 0.36 -16.06
C GLY A 153 1.29 1.54 -15.59
N GLU A 154 -0.03 1.47 -15.63
CA GLU A 154 -0.96 2.50 -15.13
C GLU A 154 -0.76 2.78 -13.64
N ARG A 155 -0.57 1.75 -12.81
CA ARG A 155 -0.26 1.88 -11.37
C ARG A 155 1.06 2.61 -11.18
N LEU A 156 2.10 2.24 -11.94
CA LEU A 156 3.40 2.91 -11.85
C LEU A 156 3.30 4.38 -12.26
N ALA A 157 2.51 4.69 -13.31
CA ALA A 157 2.23 6.06 -13.72
C ALA A 157 1.48 6.84 -12.62
N TYR A 158 0.45 6.24 -12.03
CA TYR A 158 -0.29 6.81 -10.90
C TYR A 158 0.62 7.12 -9.71
N GLU A 159 1.44 6.15 -9.28
CA GLU A 159 2.33 6.31 -8.14
C GLU A 159 3.38 7.40 -8.40
N SER A 160 3.92 7.47 -9.62
CA SER A 160 4.86 8.51 -10.06
C SER A 160 4.23 9.92 -10.05
N LEU A 161 2.95 10.03 -10.42
CA LEU A 161 2.20 11.29 -10.32
C LEU A 161 1.94 11.69 -8.87
N CYS A 162 1.64 10.74 -7.98
CA CYS A 162 1.50 11.00 -6.55
C CYS A 162 2.80 11.51 -5.91
N ARG A 163 3.96 11.05 -6.40
CA ARG A 163 5.29 11.53 -5.99
C ARG A 163 5.75 12.80 -6.70
N GLN A 164 5.00 13.26 -7.71
CA GLN A 164 5.34 14.41 -8.56
C GLN A 164 6.67 14.23 -9.32
N GLU A 165 7.05 12.98 -9.59
CA GLU A 165 8.29 12.64 -10.34
C GLU A 165 8.21 13.00 -11.81
N VAL A 166 6.98 13.01 -12.35
CA VAL A 166 6.71 13.55 -13.69
C VAL A 166 6.82 15.07 -13.58
N SER A 167 8.04 15.56 -13.76
CA SER A 167 8.35 16.96 -13.94
C SER A 167 7.39 17.51 -14.98
N ALA A 168 6.58 18.48 -14.56
CA ALA A 168 5.62 19.24 -15.34
C ALA A 168 5.90 19.14 -16.84
N ALA A 169 5.20 18.24 -17.52
CA ALA A 169 5.30 18.08 -18.95
C ALA A 169 5.07 19.47 -19.58
N ASN A 170 6.17 20.07 -20.04
CA ASN A 170 6.30 21.41 -20.57
C ASN A 170 5.92 22.56 -19.62
N THR A 171 6.94 23.22 -19.07
CA THR A 171 6.86 24.61 -18.57
C THR A 171 6.20 25.54 -19.60
N LYS A 172 6.40 25.26 -20.91
CA LYS A 172 5.72 25.93 -22.04
C LYS A 172 4.21 25.63 -22.19
N ALA A 173 3.72 24.50 -21.69
CA ALA A 173 2.29 24.17 -21.69
C ALA A 173 1.60 24.76 -20.45
N GLN A 174 2.27 24.75 -19.29
CA GLN A 174 1.81 25.44 -18.09
C GLN A 174 1.76 26.97 -18.29
N SER A 175 2.70 27.56 -19.04
CA SER A 175 2.70 28.99 -19.35
C SER A 175 1.58 29.45 -20.30
N ARG A 176 0.79 28.51 -20.87
CA ARG A 176 -0.38 28.82 -21.71
C ARG A 176 -1.70 28.66 -20.98
N LEU A 177 -1.67 28.27 -19.70
CA LEU A 177 -2.85 28.21 -18.86
C LEU A 177 -3.23 29.63 -18.44
N TYR A 178 -4.50 30.00 -18.63
CA TYR A 178 -5.01 31.32 -18.27
C TYR A 178 -6.41 31.19 -17.69
N CYS A 179 -6.73 32.12 -16.80
CA CYS A 179 -8.07 32.29 -16.28
C CYS A 179 -8.80 33.34 -17.10
N TYR A 180 -10.08 33.13 -17.37
CA TYR A 180 -10.89 34.12 -18.06
C TYR A 180 -12.36 34.06 -17.63
N TYR A 181 -13.03 35.20 -17.79
CA TYR A 181 -14.46 35.31 -17.57
C TYR A 181 -15.21 34.97 -18.85
N LYS A 182 -16.07 33.95 -18.79
CA LYS A 182 -16.92 33.59 -19.92
C LYS A 182 -18.21 34.41 -19.87
N MET A 183 -18.42 35.21 -20.91
CA MET A 183 -19.53 36.18 -21.06
C MET A 183 -20.24 36.05 -22.42
N ASP A 184 -20.26 34.84 -22.99
CA ASP A 184 -20.78 34.56 -24.34
C ASP A 184 -22.31 34.65 -24.45
N ARG A 185 -23.04 34.73 -23.33
CA ARG A 185 -24.50 34.89 -23.29
C ARG A 185 -24.94 36.17 -22.59
N PRO A 186 -26.10 36.75 -22.94
CA PRO A 186 -26.59 38.01 -22.35
C PRO A 186 -26.61 37.99 -20.81
N TYR A 187 -27.07 36.89 -20.22
CA TYR A 187 -27.10 36.72 -18.76
C TYR A 187 -25.69 36.68 -18.13
N LEU A 188 -24.73 36.05 -18.81
CA LEU A 188 -23.34 35.94 -18.34
C LEU A 188 -22.57 37.26 -18.44
N ARG A 189 -23.11 38.29 -19.09
CA ARG A 189 -22.53 39.65 -19.00
C ARG A 189 -22.78 40.30 -17.64
N LEU A 190 -23.86 39.91 -16.95
CA LEU A 190 -24.20 40.40 -15.61
C LEU A 190 -23.56 39.54 -14.52
N ALA A 191 -23.49 38.22 -14.74
CA ALA A 191 -22.86 37.27 -13.84
C ALA A 191 -21.87 36.37 -14.63
N PRO A 192 -20.62 36.85 -14.87
CA PRO A 192 -19.64 36.10 -15.63
C PRO A 192 -19.19 34.83 -14.91
N LEU A 193 -19.07 33.73 -15.67
CA LEU A 193 -18.48 32.50 -15.13
C LEU A 193 -16.97 32.64 -15.04
N LYS A 194 -16.40 32.22 -13.92
CA LYS A 194 -14.94 32.16 -13.68
C LYS A 194 -14.40 30.83 -14.18
N LEU A 195 -13.54 30.84 -15.20
CA LEU A 195 -12.94 29.62 -15.74
C LEU A 195 -11.42 29.67 -15.67
N GLU A 196 -10.81 28.52 -15.38
CA GLU A 196 -9.37 28.28 -15.44
C GLU A 196 -9.11 27.12 -16.40
N ILE A 197 -8.32 27.35 -17.45
CA ILE A 197 -7.88 26.26 -18.34
C ILE A 197 -6.72 25.56 -17.65
N VAL A 198 -6.85 24.27 -17.36
CA VAL A 198 -5.82 23.45 -16.69
C VAL A 198 -5.02 22.62 -17.68
N ARG A 199 -5.60 22.30 -18.85
CA ARG A 199 -4.92 21.59 -19.93
C ARG A 199 -5.51 21.99 -21.28
N GLN A 200 -4.67 22.26 -22.28
CA GLN A 200 -5.11 22.61 -23.64
C GLN A 200 -5.18 21.39 -24.57
N ASN A 201 -4.17 20.52 -24.53
CA ASN A 201 -4.15 19.28 -25.31
C ASN A 201 -4.94 18.21 -24.55
N SER A 202 -6.19 17.98 -24.99
CA SER A 202 -7.33 17.51 -24.18
C SER A 202 -7.80 18.61 -23.22
N LEU A 203 -8.78 19.40 -23.69
CA LEU A 203 -9.25 20.60 -23.02
C LEU A 203 -9.87 20.25 -21.66
N ILE A 204 -9.18 20.59 -20.58
CA ILE A 204 -9.68 20.48 -19.20
C ILE A 204 -9.85 21.89 -18.66
N VAL A 205 -11.09 22.21 -18.24
CA VAL A 205 -11.46 23.52 -17.72
C VAL A 205 -12.06 23.35 -16.33
N LEU A 206 -11.56 24.12 -15.37
CA LEU A 206 -12.14 24.26 -14.05
C LEU A 206 -13.08 25.46 -14.03
N PHE A 207 -14.26 25.25 -13.47
CA PHE A 207 -15.19 26.32 -13.18
C PHE A 207 -15.11 26.67 -11.70
N HIS A 208 -14.89 27.95 -11.41
CA HIS A 208 -14.81 28.46 -10.05
C HIS A 208 -16.15 29.05 -9.63
N ASP A 209 -16.51 28.82 -8.37
CA ASP A 209 -17.68 29.41 -7.70
C ASP A 209 -19.05 29.14 -8.37
N ILE A 210 -19.21 28.02 -9.08
CA ILE A 210 -20.51 27.63 -9.65
C ILE A 210 -21.45 27.06 -8.58
N ILE A 211 -20.92 26.29 -7.64
CA ILE A 211 -21.70 25.52 -6.67
C ILE A 211 -21.39 26.03 -5.26
N SER A 212 -22.43 26.41 -4.52
CA SER A 212 -22.32 26.79 -3.11
C SER A 212 -21.91 25.59 -2.25
N ASP A 213 -21.39 25.84 -1.05
CA ASP A 213 -21.02 24.74 -0.14
C ASP A 213 -22.22 23.87 0.27
N GLU A 214 -23.41 24.47 0.31
CA GLU A 214 -24.65 23.75 0.61
C GLU A 214 -25.05 22.82 -0.54
N GLU A 215 -25.07 23.33 -1.77
CA GLU A 215 -25.36 22.53 -2.97
C GLU A 215 -24.32 21.41 -3.16
N ALA A 216 -23.04 21.70 -2.89
CA ALA A 216 -21.98 20.69 -2.92
C ALA A 216 -22.25 19.57 -1.90
N ARG A 217 -22.67 19.90 -0.68
CA ARG A 217 -23.06 18.91 0.35
C ARG A 217 -24.28 18.10 -0.06
N ILE A 218 -25.29 18.72 -0.67
CA ILE A 218 -26.46 18.02 -1.20
C ILE A 218 -26.05 17.04 -2.30
N ILE A 219 -25.22 17.47 -3.26
CA ILE A 219 -24.73 16.61 -4.34
C ILE A 219 -23.94 15.43 -3.78
N GLN A 220 -23.05 15.65 -2.82
CA GLN A 220 -22.31 14.57 -2.14
C GLN A 220 -23.26 13.58 -1.46
N THR A 221 -24.32 14.08 -0.81
CA THR A 221 -25.33 13.25 -0.14
C THR A 221 -26.14 12.43 -1.13
N LEU A 222 -26.54 13.00 -2.26
CA LEU A 222 -27.28 12.31 -3.33
C LEU A 222 -26.42 11.29 -4.08
N ALA A 223 -25.14 11.58 -4.25
CA ALA A 223 -24.19 10.73 -4.95
C ALA A 223 -23.68 9.57 -4.07
N ALA A 224 -23.80 9.67 -2.74
CA ALA A 224 -23.64 8.53 -1.87
C ALA A 224 -24.74 7.49 -2.18
N SER A 225 -24.34 6.26 -2.55
CA SER A 225 -25.30 5.20 -2.91
C SER A 225 -26.38 5.00 -1.83
N LYS A 226 -27.61 4.69 -2.23
CA LYS A 226 -28.71 4.39 -1.27
C LYS A 226 -28.34 3.28 -0.27
N ALA A 227 -27.48 2.34 -0.66
CA ALA A 227 -26.93 1.30 0.22
C ALA A 227 -26.02 1.84 1.33
N PHE A 228 -25.31 2.94 1.08
CA PHE A 228 -24.48 3.63 2.07
C PHE A 228 -25.34 4.45 3.05
N LEU A 229 -26.36 5.14 2.54
CA LEU A 229 -27.30 5.92 3.36
C LEU A 229 -28.14 5.03 4.32
N LEU A 230 -28.50 3.82 3.89
CA LEU A 230 -29.19 2.83 4.74
C LEU A 230 -28.30 2.30 5.89
N LYS A 231 -26.98 2.16 5.68
CA LYS A 231 -26.05 1.74 6.75
C LYS A 231 -25.86 2.81 7.82
N LEU A 232 -25.89 4.10 7.46
CA LEU A 232 -25.82 5.22 8.40
C LEU A 232 -27.08 5.34 9.27
N ALA A 233 -28.26 5.05 8.72
CA ALA A 233 -29.51 5.07 9.46
C ALA A 233 -29.67 3.89 10.44
N ALA A 234 -29.00 2.77 10.17
CA ALA A 234 -29.09 1.55 10.99
C ALA A 234 -28.07 1.49 12.14
N VAL A 235 -26.99 2.28 12.10
CA VAL A 235 -25.94 2.30 13.15
C VAL A 235 -25.39 3.73 13.33
N PRO A 236 -25.76 4.45 14.40
CA PRO A 236 -25.34 5.83 14.62
C PRO A 236 -23.82 6.05 14.80
N ASN A 237 -23.04 4.98 15.03
CA ASN A 237 -21.63 5.05 15.43
C ASN A 237 -20.61 4.66 14.34
N LEU A 238 -21.01 4.54 13.08
CA LEU A 238 -20.13 4.02 12.01
C LEU A 238 -19.21 5.07 11.36
N LEU A 239 -19.18 6.31 11.84
CA LEU A 239 -18.28 7.37 11.34
C LEU A 239 -16.80 7.17 11.73
N ALA A 240 -16.47 6.20 12.59
CA ALA A 240 -15.11 6.02 13.10
C ALA A 240 -14.21 5.06 12.28
N GLU A 241 -14.76 4.18 11.42
CA GLU A 241 -14.00 3.00 10.99
C GLU A 241 -13.90 2.71 9.48
N ASN A 242 -14.44 3.52 8.57
CA ASN A 242 -14.22 3.29 7.13
C ASN A 242 -14.08 4.60 6.35
N PRO A 243 -12.98 4.82 5.60
CA PRO A 243 -12.90 5.95 4.68
C PRO A 243 -13.87 5.70 3.52
N ALA A 244 -14.90 6.54 3.44
CA ALA A 244 -15.86 6.59 2.35
C ALA A 244 -15.14 6.74 0.98
N PRO A 245 -15.75 6.31 -0.14
CA PRO A 245 -15.34 6.79 -1.45
C PRO A 245 -15.52 8.32 -1.44
N ILE A 246 -14.40 9.04 -1.40
CA ILE A 246 -14.44 10.49 -1.36
C ILE A 246 -14.89 10.97 -2.73
N ILE A 247 -16.18 11.27 -2.89
CA ILE A 247 -16.67 12.11 -3.97
C ILE A 247 -16.17 13.52 -3.65
N ARG A 248 -14.93 13.81 -4.09
CA ARG A 248 -14.37 15.15 -3.98
C ARG A 248 -15.07 16.03 -4.99
N VAL A 249 -16.03 16.82 -4.53
CA VAL A 249 -16.37 18.07 -5.22
C VAL A 249 -15.14 18.96 -5.04
N PHE A 250 -14.31 19.04 -6.07
CA PHE A 250 -13.12 19.89 -6.07
C PHE A 250 -13.57 21.34 -5.99
N LYS A 251 -13.50 21.90 -4.78
CA LYS A 251 -13.58 23.32 -4.52
C LYS A 251 -12.18 23.76 -4.08
N ARG A 252 -11.58 24.70 -4.78
CA ARG A 252 -10.35 25.35 -4.33
C ARG A 252 -10.71 26.46 -3.35
#